data_AF-A0A5M3DN52-F1
#
_entry.id   AF-A0A5M3DN52-F1
#
_cell.length_a   1.000
_cell.length_b   1.000
_cell.length_c   1.000
_cell.angle_alpha   90.00
_cell.angle_beta   90.00
_cell.angle_gamma   90.00
#
_symmetry.space_group_name_H-M   'P 1'
#
loop_
_entity.id
_entity.type
_entity.pdbx_description
1 polymer ?
#
loop_
_entity_poly.entity_id
_entity_poly.type
_entity_poly.pdbx_seq_one_letter_code
_entity_poly.pdbx_strand_id
1 'polypeptide(L)' 'MVQVENYTHVPSRDILCVDVKSFFASVECVKRGLDPLQAFLVVMSNADRAGG' A
#
# COMPACT_ATOMS: atom_id res chain seq x y z
N MET A 1 9.89 25.02 26.31
CA MET A 1 8.82 25.88 25.77
C MET A 1 8.10 25.07 24.70
N VAL A 2 6.92 24.53 25.01
CA VAL A 2 6.13 23.74 24.04
C VAL A 2 5.09 24.69 23.44
N GLN A 3 5.08 24.86 22.12
CA GLN A 3 3.98 25.51 21.44
C GLN A 3 2.81 24.54 21.37
N VAL A 4 1.64 24.99 21.83
CA VAL A 4 0.38 24.26 21.71
C VAL A 4 -0.37 24.87 20.53
N GLU A 5 -0.54 24.08 19.47
CA GLU A 5 -1.30 24.45 18.27
C GLU A 5 -2.82 24.45 18.56
N ASN A 6 -3.54 25.46 18.05
CA ASN A 6 -5.00 25.55 18.18
C ASN A 6 -5.69 24.94 16.96
N TYR A 7 -6.42 23.83 17.17
CA TYR A 7 -7.09 23.06 16.13
C TYR A 7 -8.57 23.45 15.89
N THR A 8 -9.12 24.49 16.53
CA THR A 8 -10.56 24.84 16.42
C THR A 8 -11.04 25.17 15.00
N HIS A 9 -10.13 25.58 14.11
CA HIS A 9 -10.46 25.92 12.72
C HIS A 9 -10.10 24.80 11.73
N VAL A 10 -9.58 23.68 12.22
CA VAL A 10 -9.23 22.55 11.36
C VAL A 10 -10.51 21.76 11.06
N PRO A 11 -10.82 21.48 9.78
CA PRO A 11 -12.02 20.74 9.41
C PRO A 11 -11.98 19.32 9.97
N SER A 12 -13.02 18.95 10.71
CA SER A 12 -13.25 17.57 11.13
C SER A 12 -13.76 16.75 9.95
N ARG A 13 -13.15 15.59 9.70
CA ARG A 13 -13.45 14.72 8.56
C ARG A 13 -13.36 13.27 8.99
N ASP A 14 -14.30 12.45 8.53
CA ASP A 14 -14.16 11.00 8.58
C ASP A 14 -13.19 10.57 7.48
N ILE A 15 -12.10 9.92 7.87
CA ILE A 15 -11.06 9.46 6.94
C ILE A 15 -10.97 7.94 7.05
N LEU A 16 -11.23 7.26 5.93
CA LEU A 16 -10.99 5.82 5.78
C LEU A 16 -9.74 5.61 4.93
N CYS A 17 -8.72 4.99 5.52
CA CYS A 17 -7.52 4.56 4.81
C CYS A 17 -7.67 3.08 4.42
N VAL A 18 -7.64 2.78 3.12
CA VAL A 18 -7.65 1.41 2.60
C VAL A 18 -6.31 1.14 1.94
N ASP A 19 -5.69 0.04 2.30
CA ASP A 19 -4.48 -0.47 1.66
C ASP A 19 -4.67 -1.94 1.27
N VAL A 20 -4.11 -2.32 0.11
CA VAL A 20 -4.19 -3.68 -0.40
C VAL A 20 -2.91 -4.42 -0.08
N LYS A 21 -3.03 -5.43 0.78
CA LYS A 21 -1.91 -6.30 1.16
C LYS A 21 -1.24 -6.87 -0.10
N SER A 22 0.06 -6.59 -0.25
CA SER A 22 0.91 -7.18 -1.30
C SER A 22 0.38 -6.99 -2.72
N PHE A 23 -0.18 -5.82 -3.04
CA PHE A 23 -0.90 -5.51 -4.29
C PHE A 23 -0.36 -6.21 -5.55
N PHE A 24 0.89 -5.96 -5.96
CA PHE A 24 1.44 -6.54 -7.18
C PHE A 24 1.54 -8.07 -7.13
N ALA A 25 1.96 -8.62 -5.99
CA ALA A 25 2.06 -10.07 -5.81
C ALA A 25 0.67 -10.72 -5.85
N SER A 26 -0.33 -10.11 -5.20
CA SER A 26 -1.71 -10.62 -5.21
C SER A 26 -2.32 -10.61 -6.61
N VAL A 27 -2.09 -9.56 -7.40
CA VAL A 27 -2.53 -9.49 -8.80
C VAL A 27 -1.85 -10.56 -9.65
N GLU A 28 -0.53 -10.72 -9.52
CA GLU A 28 0.22 -11.72 -10.29
C GLU A 28 -0.11 -13.16 -9.88
N CYS A 29 -0.42 -13.42 -8.60
CA CYS A 29 -0.94 -14.72 -8.15
C CYS A 29 -2.24 -15.06 -8.86
N VAL A 30 -3.23 -14.16 -8.85
CA VAL A 30 -4.53 -14.39 -9.49
C VAL A 30 -4.38 -14.62 -11.00
N LYS A 31 -3.57 -13.81 -11.70
CA LYS A 31 -3.31 -14.01 -13.13
C LYS A 31 -2.69 -15.37 -13.46
N ARG A 32 -1.92 -15.94 -12.53
CA ARG A 32 -1.24 -17.25 -12.67
C ARG A 32 -2.08 -18.40 -12.11
N GLY A 33 -3.28 -18.15 -11.62
CA GLY A 33 -4.14 -19.16 -11.01
C GLY A 33 -3.66 -19.65 -9.64
N LEU A 34 -2.87 -18.84 -8.93
CA LEU A 34 -2.35 -19.14 -7.59
C LEU A 34 -3.23 -18.47 -6.52
N ASP A 35 -3.38 -19.13 -5.37
CA ASP A 35 -4.01 -18.51 -4.19
C ASP A 35 -3.05 -17.47 -3.58
N PRO A 36 -3.40 -16.16 -3.61
CA PRO A 36 -2.54 -15.09 -3.10
C PRO A 36 -2.30 -15.14 -1.59
N LEU A 37 -3.07 -15.92 -0.82
CA LEU A 37 -2.88 -16.10 0.63
C LEU A 37 -1.98 -17.28 0.98
N GLN A 38 -1.68 -18.14 0.01
CA GLN A 38 -0.88 -19.36 0.22
C GLN A 38 0.43 -19.35 -0.59
N ALA A 39 0.43 -18.68 -1.74
CA ALA A 39 1.57 -18.70 -2.66
C ALA A 39 2.72 -17.79 -2.20
N PHE A 40 3.95 -18.31 -2.25
CA PHE A 40 5.17 -17.53 -2.09
C PHE A 40 5.58 -16.94 -3.43
N LEU A 41 5.19 -15.68 -3.68
CA LEU A 41 5.43 -14.98 -4.94
C LEU A 41 5.97 -13.57 -4.67
N VAL A 42 7.04 -13.20 -5.40
CA VAL A 42 7.65 -11.86 -5.33
C VAL A 42 7.55 -11.18 -6.70
N VAL A 43 7.23 -9.89 -6.69
CA VAL A 43 7.30 -9.02 -7.87
C VAL A 43 8.48 -8.07 -7.69
N MET A 44 9.39 -8.04 -8.66
CA MET A 44 10.58 -7.18 -8.70
C MET A 44 10.68 -6.53 -10.07
N SER A 45 11.20 -5.30 -10.11
CA SER A 45 11.60 -4.65 -11.35
C SER A 45 12.93 -5.23 -11.86
N ASN A 46 13.17 -5.09 -13.17
CA ASN A 46 14.44 -5.52 -13.76
C ASN A 46 15.56 -4.54 -13.34
N ALA A 47 16.74 -5.09 -13.03
CA ALA A 47 17.91 -4.30 -12.61
C ALA A 47 18.30 -3.21 -13.62
N ASP A 48 18.05 -3.44 -14.91
CA ASP A 48 18.41 -2.53 -15.99
C ASP A 48 17.37 -1.41 -16.22
N ARG A 49 16.25 -1.43 -15.49
CA ARG A 49 15.18 -0.43 -15.62
C ARG A 49 15.12 0.41 -14.35
N ALA A 50 15.38 1.71 -14.50
CA ALA A 50 15.23 2.67 -13.41
C ALA A 50 13.74 2.84 -13.08
N GLY A 51 13.25 2.07 -12.13
CA GLY A 51 11.90 2.14 -11.57
C GLY A 51 11.60 0.95 -10.67
N GLY A 52 10.85 1.20 -9.60
CA GLY A 52 9.99 0.16 -9.01
C GLY A 52 8.83 -0.13 -9.95
#